data_AF-A0A4P7SX43-F1
#
_entry.id   AF-A0A4P7SX43-F1
#
_cell.length_a   1.000
_cell.length_b   1.000
_cell.length_c   1.000
_cell.angle_alpha   90.00
_cell.angle_beta   90.00
_cell.angle_gamma   90.00
#
_symmetry.space_group_name_H-M   'P 1'
#
loop_
_entity.id
_entity.type
_entity.pdbx_description
1 polymer ?
#
loop_
_entity_poly.entity_id
_entity_poly.type
_entity_poly.pdbx_seq_one_letter_code
_entity_poly.pdbx_strand_id
1 'polypeptide(L)' 'MARLTEQCRELLGPDASVSESPEGGVVAEAGSRRLDLSLPALAELTLDSIPGVRELWTR' A
#
# COMPACT_ATOMS: atom_id res chain seq x y z
N MET A 1 12.34 -0.93 0.33
CA MET A 1 11.63 0.35 0.54
C MET A 1 11.75 1.31 -0.63
N ALA A 2 12.92 1.48 -1.26
CA ALA A 2 13.12 2.44 -2.38
C ALA A 2 12.05 2.40 -3.49
N ARG A 3 11.68 1.21 -4.00
CA ARG A 3 10.67 1.09 -5.06
C ARG A 3 9.26 1.51 -4.61
N LEU A 4 8.87 1.20 -3.38
CA LEU A 4 7.58 1.63 -2.83
C LEU A 4 7.55 3.14 -2.62
N THR A 5 8.64 3.72 -2.11
CA THR A 5 8.79 5.17 -1.97
C THR A 5 8.73 5.89 -3.31
N GLU A 6 9.39 5.37 -4.34
CA GLU A 6 9.32 5.89 -5.71
C GLU A 6 7.89 5.87 -6.23
N GLN A 7 7.20 4.73 -6.11
CA GLN A 7 5.81 4.61 -6.56
C GLN A 7 4.85 5.54 -5.81
N CYS A 8 5.06 5.77 -4.50
CA CYS A 8 4.32 6.77 -3.76
C CYS A 8 4.51 8.18 -4.35
N ARG A 9 5.75 8.55 -4.71
CA ARG A 9 6.05 9.86 -5.31
C ARG A 9 5.52 10.00 -6.74
N GLU A 10 5.53 8.92 -7.52
CA GLU A 10 4.91 8.89 -8.84
C GLU A 10 3.39 9.15 -8.77
N LEU A 11 2.71 8.58 -7.77
CA LEU A 11 1.24 8.66 -7.65
C LEU A 11 0.75 9.89 -6.89
N LEU A 12 1.43 10.29 -5.81
CA LEU A 12 1.02 11.41 -4.96
C LEU A 12 1.72 12.73 -5.32
N GLY A 13 2.86 12.65 -5.99
CA GLY A 13 3.72 13.79 -6.31
C GLY A 13 5.07 13.74 -5.58
N PRO A 14 6.08 14.47 -6.07
CA PRO A 14 7.45 14.40 -5.57
C PRO A 14 7.60 14.81 -4.10
N ASP A 15 6.72 15.69 -3.61
CA ASP A 15 6.74 16.21 -2.24
C ASP A 15 5.99 15.33 -1.23
N ALA A 16 5.53 14.15 -1.64
CA ALA A 16 4.86 13.22 -0.74
C ALA A 16 5.80 12.82 0.42
N SER A 17 5.32 12.99 1.64
CA SER A 17 5.99 12.48 2.84
C SER A 17 5.76 10.97 2.90
N VAL A 18 6.82 10.19 3.00
CA VAL A 18 6.76 8.72 3.00
C VAL A 18 7.40 8.21 4.29
N SER A 19 6.67 7.38 5.03
CA SER A 19 7.15 6.73 6.25
C SER A 19 6.98 5.22 6.16
N GLU A 20 7.88 4.47 6.80
CA GLU A 20 7.73 3.02 6.93
C GLU A 20 6.54 2.67 7.83
N SER A 21 5.80 1.63 7.45
CA SER A 21 4.79 1.04 8.33
C SER A 21 5.45 0.04 9.30
N PRO A 22 5.07 0.02 10.59
CA PRO A 22 5.53 -1.00 11.54
C PRO A 22 5.25 -2.44 11.09
N GLU A 23 4.21 -2.62 10.27
CA GLU A 23 3.81 -3.92 9.71
C GLU A 23 4.50 -4.23 8.37
N GLY A 24 5.45 -3.40 7.96
CA GLY A 24 6.18 -3.48 6.69
C GLY A 24 5.50 -2.71 5.56
N GLY A 25 6.30 -2.32 4.56
CA GLY A 25 5.86 -1.44 3.48
C GLY A 25 5.93 0.04 3.88
N VAL A 26 5.15 0.88 3.21
CA VAL A 26 5.16 2.34 3.45
C VAL A 26 3.76 2.96 3.41
N VAL A 27 3.61 4.06 4.12
CA VAL A 27 2.46 4.96 3.99
C VAL A 27 2.97 6.30 3.49
N ALA A 28 2.24 6.91 2.56
CA ALA A 28 2.58 8.22 2.01
C ALA A 28 1.41 9.20 2.09
N GLU A 29 1.72 10.46 2.35
CA GLU A 29 0.76 11.56 2.46
C GLU A 29 1.20 12.78 1.63
N ALA A 30 0.25 13.43 0.98
CA ALA A 30 0.44 14.67 0.23
C ALA A 30 -0.82 15.56 0.37
N GLY A 31 -0.77 16.50 1.32
CA GLY A 31 -1.93 17.32 1.68
C GLY A 31 -3.08 16.46 2.21
N SER A 32 -4.24 16.49 1.53
CA SER A 32 -5.41 15.68 1.89
C SER A 32 -5.40 14.27 1.26
N ARG A 33 -4.38 13.93 0.47
CA ARG A 33 -4.27 12.63 -0.20
C ARG A 33 -3.36 11.71 0.61
N ARG A 34 -3.76 10.44 0.70
CA ARG A 34 -2.98 9.38 1.35
C ARG A 34 -2.93 8.17 0.43
N LEU A 35 -1.79 7.49 0.42
CA LEU A 35 -1.60 6.21 -0.24
C LEU A 35 -1.01 5.23 0.77
N ASP A 36 -1.72 4.12 1.00
CA ASP A 36 -1.28 3.06 1.88
C ASP A 36 -0.71 1.90 1.05
N LEU A 37 0.61 1.72 1.12
CA LEU A 37 1.32 0.58 0.54
C LEU A 37 1.97 -0.26 1.66
N SER A 38 1.31 -0.33 2.83
CA SER A 38 1.69 -1.28 3.88
C SER A 38 1.43 -2.73 3.41
N LEU A 39 2.18 -3.69 3.94
CA LEU A 39 2.02 -5.09 3.56
C LEU A 39 0.61 -5.64 3.83
N PRO A 40 -0.06 -5.32 4.96
CA PRO A 40 -1.45 -5.72 5.17
C PRO A 40 -2.39 -5.15 4.10
N ALA A 41 -2.28 -3.85 3.79
CA ALA A 41 -3.11 -3.22 2.76
C ALA A 41 -2.87 -3.84 1.37
N LEU A 42 -1.61 -4.08 1.00
CA LEU A 42 -1.27 -4.75 -0.26
C LEU A 42 -1.78 -6.20 -0.31
N ALA A 43 -1.75 -6.92 0.80
CA ALA A 43 -2.30 -8.27 0.89
C ALA A 43 -3.80 -8.26 0.66
N GLU A 44 -4.54 -7.36 1.31
CA GLU A 44 -5.99 -7.21 1.10
C GLU A 44 -6.32 -6.87 -0.35
N LEU A 45 -5.65 -5.87 -0.94
CA LEU A 45 -5.83 -5.49 -2.34
C LEU A 45 -5.54 -6.66 -3.29
N THR A 46 -4.50 -7.45 -3.00
CA THR A 46 -4.14 -8.62 -3.81
C THR A 46 -5.22 -9.70 -3.71
N LEU A 47 -5.72 -9.98 -2.49
CA LEU A 47 -6.79 -10.96 -2.29
C LEU A 47 -8.07 -10.51 -3.00
N ASP A 48 -8.42 -9.22 -2.94
CA ASP A 48 -9.60 -8.69 -3.62
C ASP A 48 -9.47 -8.70 -5.15
N SER A 49 -8.25 -8.72 -5.68
CA SER A 49 -7.99 -8.81 -7.11
C SER A 49 -8.19 -10.22 -7.71
N ILE A 50 -8.25 -11.26 -6.87
CA ILE A 50 -8.36 -12.66 -7.30
C ILE A 50 -9.73 -13.22 -6.88
N PRO A 51 -10.69 -13.40 -7.82
CA PRO A 51 -12.02 -13.90 -7.49
C PRO A 51 -11.99 -15.23 -6.75
N GLY A 52 -12.74 -15.33 -5.64
CA GLY A 52 -12.88 -16.56 -4.85
C GLY A 52 -11.68 -16.92 -3.95
N VAL A 53 -10.55 -16.19 -3.99
CA VAL A 53 -9.36 -16.55 -3.21
C VAL A 53 -9.60 -16.50 -1.70
N ARG A 54 -10.44 -15.58 -1.22
CA ARG A 54 -10.76 -15.45 0.21
C ARG A 54 -11.44 -16.70 0.77
N GLU A 55 -12.24 -17.38 -0.05
CA GLU A 55 -12.98 -18.59 0.35
C GLU A 55 -12.06 -19.77 0.67
N LEU A 56 -10.80 -19.73 0.23
CA LEU A 56 -9.81 -20.77 0.51
C LEU A 56 -9.33 -20.76 1.97
N TRP A 57 -9.53 -19.67 2.72
CA TRP A 57 -9.08 -19.52 4.12
C TRP A 57 -10.22 -19.29 5.12
N THR A 58 -11.43 -18.93 4.67
CA THR A 58 -12.58 -18.66 5.56
C THR A 58 -13.49 -19.89 5.74
N ARG A 59 -12.93 -21.09 5.62
CA ARG A 59 -13.68 -22.36 5.70
C ARG A 59 -13.45 -23.09 7.01
#